data_AF-A0A401SXN9-F1
#
_entry.id   AF-A0A401SXN9-F1
#
_cell.length_a   1.000
_cell.length_b   1.000
_cell.length_c   1.000
_cell.angle_alpha   90.00
_cell.angle_beta   90.00
_cell.angle_gamma   90.00
#
_symmetry.space_group_name_H-M   'P 1'
#
loop_
_entity.id
_entity.type
_entity.pdbx_description
1 polymer ?
#
loop_
_entity_poly.entity_id
_entity_poly.type
_entity_poly.pdbx_seq_one_letter_code
_entity_poly.pdbx_strand_id
1 'polypeptide(L)'
;MASLCPISHEDRFASDPLATLPSWKIQQHYQNRVLVGNWAEEREKFIKGTCFGTTTYRADYKRYPYTMPDIREKVLIQKKHQGVPITVLFPHHNIPRSWYYVTHYDEHINRRPNPCLPPLRKWNARRSAWVPERTDFPLIAPPTNFGLLEEKLAKLKRKEENQPAAYDTIYTLSYGPKSLIPQEPISSYHQPVGEK
;
A
#
# COMPACT_ATOMS: atom_id res chain seq x y z
N MET A 1 28.65 15.71 13.42
CA MET A 1 29.41 14.91 14.40
C MET A 1 29.66 13.56 13.75
N ALA A 2 30.85 13.07 13.44
CA ALA A 2 32.22 13.44 13.80
C ALA A 2 33.10 13.46 12.54
N SER A 3 33.96 14.48 12.44
CA SER A 3 35.07 14.51 11.49
C SER A 3 36.14 13.55 12.01
N LEU A 4 36.18 12.33 11.48
CA LEU A 4 37.31 11.44 11.68
C LEU A 4 38.49 12.02 10.88
N CYS A 5 39.50 12.48 11.60
CA CYS A 5 40.78 12.87 11.02
C CYS A 5 41.26 11.80 10.04
N PRO A 6 41.81 12.14 8.87
CA PRO A 6 42.59 11.17 8.14
C PRO A 6 43.84 10.94 8.98
N ILE A 7 43.94 9.75 9.59
CA ILE A 7 45.24 9.19 9.94
C ILE A 7 46.00 9.22 8.61
N SER A 8 46.97 10.13 8.48
CA SER A 8 47.86 10.13 7.33
C SER A 8 48.36 8.70 7.23
N HIS A 9 48.00 8.04 6.13
CA HIS A 9 48.62 6.79 5.77
C HIS A 9 50.08 7.17 5.58
N GLU A 10 50.88 7.03 6.64
CA GLU A 10 52.32 7.03 6.49
C GLU A 10 52.56 5.92 5.47
N ASP A 11 52.87 6.33 4.25
CA ASP A 11 53.32 5.42 3.24
C ASP A 11 54.47 4.66 3.88
N ARG A 12 54.23 3.39 4.21
CA ARG A 12 55.28 2.46 4.69
C ARG A 12 56.45 2.36 3.70
N PHE A 13 56.30 2.94 2.52
CA PHE A 13 57.28 3.01 1.45
C PHE A 13 57.86 4.43 1.24
N ALA A 14 57.47 5.42 2.04
CA ALA A 14 58.16 6.70 2.08
C ALA A 14 59.61 6.44 2.53
N SER A 15 60.56 7.09 1.86
CA SER A 15 61.96 7.03 2.25
C SER A 15 62.08 7.43 3.72
N ASP A 16 62.69 6.55 4.53
CA ASP A 16 62.82 6.70 5.96
C ASP A 16 63.31 8.13 6.28
N PRO A 17 62.55 8.98 7.02
CA PRO A 17 62.88 10.39 7.18
C PRO A 17 64.24 10.60 7.86
N LEU A 18 64.72 9.58 8.59
CA LEU A 18 66.02 9.54 9.23
C LEU A 18 67.19 9.25 8.27
N ALA A 19 66.94 8.83 7.03
CA ALA A 19 67.98 8.63 6.01
C ALA A 19 68.68 9.94 5.59
N THR A 20 68.06 11.10 5.89
CA THR A 20 68.61 12.43 5.59
C THR A 20 69.54 12.95 6.68
N LEU A 21 69.59 12.31 7.85
CA LEU A 21 70.48 12.70 8.94
C LEU A 21 71.85 12.05 8.75
N PRO A 22 72.98 12.77 8.97
CA PRO A 22 74.31 12.17 8.92
C PRO A 22 74.46 11.17 10.07
N SER A 23 74.21 9.90 9.78
CA SER A 23 74.31 8.77 10.70
C SER A 23 75.54 7.92 10.36
N TRP A 24 76.08 7.18 11.33
CA TRP A 24 77.25 6.30 11.19
C TRP A 24 76.99 5.07 10.28
N LYS A 25 75.80 4.96 9.70
CA LYS A 25 75.37 3.86 8.84
C LYS A 25 75.84 4.10 7.40
N ILE A 26 76.98 3.51 7.04
CA ILE A 26 77.73 3.74 5.78
C ILE A 26 77.20 2.86 4.64
N GLN A 27 75.89 2.89 4.35
CA GLN A 27 75.37 2.16 3.19
C GLN A 27 75.12 3.13 2.04
N GLN A 28 75.84 2.95 0.94
CA GLN A 28 75.62 3.72 -0.28
C GLN A 28 74.30 3.28 -0.92
N HIS A 29 73.39 4.22 -1.15
CA HIS A 29 72.16 4.00 -1.89
C HIS A 29 72.43 4.16 -3.38
N TYR A 30 72.00 3.17 -4.16
CA TYR A 30 72.13 3.17 -5.62
C TYR A 30 70.74 3.22 -6.26
N GLN A 31 70.65 3.69 -7.51
CA GLN A 31 69.40 3.64 -8.25
C GLN A 31 69.01 2.17 -8.54
N ASN A 32 67.71 1.87 -8.63
CA ASN A 32 67.18 0.52 -8.85
C ASN A 32 67.67 -0.16 -10.15
N ARG A 33 68.39 0.56 -11.01
CA ARG A 33 69.08 0.03 -12.20
C ARG A 33 70.33 -0.77 -11.85
N VAL A 34 71.00 -0.40 -10.76
CA VAL A 34 72.21 -1.05 -10.26
C VAL A 34 71.82 -2.30 -9.47
N LEU A 35 72.45 -3.42 -9.79
CA LEU A 35 72.16 -4.74 -9.21
C LEU A 35 72.83 -4.92 -7.85
N VAL A 36 72.57 -4.00 -6.91
CA VAL A 36 73.21 -3.96 -5.59
C VAL A 36 72.14 -3.87 -4.51
N GLY A 37 72.28 -4.67 -3.45
CA GLY A 37 71.31 -4.71 -2.35
C GLY A 37 69.97 -5.28 -2.79
N ASN A 38 68.87 -4.63 -2.39
CA ASN A 38 67.49 -5.09 -2.56
C ASN A 38 66.89 -4.80 -3.96
N TRP A 39 67.73 -4.78 -5.00
CA TRP A 39 67.39 -4.25 -6.32
C TRP A 39 66.22 -4.96 -7.00
N ALA A 40 66.02 -6.26 -6.75
CA ALA A 40 64.94 -7.05 -7.35
C ALA A 40 63.57 -6.71 -6.73
N GLU A 41 63.49 -6.71 -5.39
CA GLU A 41 62.29 -6.33 -4.63
C GLU A 41 61.89 -4.87 -4.88
N GLU A 42 62.87 -3.98 -5.04
CA GLU A 42 62.61 -2.57 -5.37
C GLU A 42 62.01 -2.37 -6.78
N ARG A 43 62.21 -3.33 -7.70
CA ARG A 43 61.59 -3.35 -9.02
C ARG A 43 60.25 -4.08 -9.03
N GLU A 44 60.10 -5.12 -8.23
CA GLU A 44 58.87 -5.91 -8.10
C GLU A 44 57.90 -5.36 -7.04
N LYS A 45 57.90 -4.04 -6.81
CA LYS A 45 56.91 -3.42 -5.92
C LYS A 45 55.51 -3.70 -6.46
N PHE A 46 54.75 -4.48 -5.69
CA PHE A 46 53.39 -4.86 -6.03
C PHE A 46 52.52 -3.60 -6.20
N ILE A 47 52.22 -3.26 -7.46
CA ILE A 47 51.22 -2.24 -7.76
C ILE A 47 49.87 -2.91 -7.51
N LYS A 48 49.28 -2.65 -6.34
CA LYS A 48 47.92 -3.09 -6.05
C LYS A 48 47.00 -2.49 -7.10
N GLY A 49 46.59 -3.30 -8.07
CA GLY A 49 45.62 -2.89 -9.09
C GLY A 49 44.33 -2.42 -8.42
N THR A 50 43.65 -1.46 -9.04
CA THR A 50 42.36 -0.91 -8.58
C THR A 50 41.18 -1.88 -8.72
N CYS A 51 41.44 -3.14 -9.10
CA CYS A 51 40.42 -4.17 -9.21
C CYS A 51 40.08 -4.76 -7.83
N PHE A 52 38.92 -4.37 -7.31
CA PHE A 52 38.32 -5.00 -6.13
C PHE A 52 37.59 -6.28 -6.56
N GLY A 53 37.91 -7.41 -5.91
CA GLY A 53 37.16 -8.65 -6.11
C GLY A 53 35.69 -8.47 -5.70
N THR A 54 34.77 -8.92 -6.54
CA THR A 54 33.33 -8.90 -6.24
C THR A 54 32.88 -10.25 -5.69
N THR A 55 31.73 -10.30 -5.02
CA THR A 55 31.14 -11.57 -4.57
C THR A 55 30.57 -12.36 -5.75
N THR A 56 30.55 -13.69 -5.64
CA THR A 56 29.88 -14.59 -6.60
C THR A 56 28.41 -14.24 -6.77
N TYR A 57 27.74 -13.96 -5.66
CA TYR A 57 26.35 -13.48 -5.66
C TYR A 57 26.12 -12.27 -6.57
N ARG A 58 27.03 -11.30 -6.58
CA ARG A 58 26.91 -10.09 -7.40
C ARG A 58 27.20 -10.36 -8.89
N ALA A 59 27.94 -11.42 -9.20
CA ALA A 59 28.15 -11.90 -10.56
C ALA A 59 26.91 -12.65 -11.09
N ASP A 60 26.32 -13.52 -10.25
CA ASP A 60 25.19 -14.38 -10.61
C ASP A 60 23.86 -13.60 -10.66
N TYR A 61 23.61 -12.76 -9.66
CA TYR A 61 22.36 -12.01 -9.51
C TYR A 61 22.54 -10.58 -9.99
N LYS A 62 22.42 -10.38 -11.30
CA LYS A 62 22.37 -9.04 -11.90
C LYS A 62 20.96 -8.46 -11.78
N ARG A 63 20.86 -7.28 -11.16
CA ARG A 63 19.62 -6.51 -11.14
C ARG A 63 19.36 -5.98 -12.54
N TYR A 64 18.25 -6.40 -13.15
CA TYR A 64 17.73 -5.82 -14.38
C TYR A 64 16.58 -4.86 -14.03
N PRO A 65 16.84 -3.55 -13.88
CA PRO A 65 15.85 -2.61 -13.36
C PRO A 65 14.63 -2.40 -14.29
N TYR A 66 14.71 -2.81 -15.55
CA TYR A 66 13.66 -2.58 -16.56
C TYR A 66 13.02 -3.87 -17.10
N THR A 67 13.40 -5.04 -16.58
CA THR A 67 12.72 -6.30 -16.95
C THR A 67 11.45 -6.43 -16.14
N MET A 68 10.36 -5.87 -16.66
CA MET A 68 9.03 -6.27 -16.23
C MET A 68 8.69 -7.62 -16.89
N PRO A 69 8.11 -8.58 -16.16
CA PRO A 69 7.55 -9.77 -16.79
C PRO A 69 6.51 -9.34 -17.82
N ASP A 70 6.41 -10.05 -18.94
CA ASP A 70 5.44 -9.72 -19.99
C ASP A 70 4.04 -9.61 -19.37
N ILE A 71 3.35 -8.49 -19.66
CA ILE A 71 2.00 -8.23 -19.18
C ILE A 71 1.07 -9.37 -19.61
N ARG A 72 1.29 -9.96 -20.80
CA ARG A 72 0.50 -11.07 -21.32
C ARG A 72 0.64 -12.33 -20.45
N GLU A 73 1.87 -12.67 -20.06
CA GLU A 73 2.15 -13.78 -19.16
C GLU A 73 1.51 -13.56 -17.79
N LYS A 74 1.62 -12.34 -17.23
CA LYS A 74 0.97 -11.97 -15.97
C LYS A 74 -0.54 -12.18 -16.01
N VAL A 75 -1.19 -11.69 -17.07
CA VAL A 75 -2.65 -11.85 -17.24
C VAL A 75 -3.03 -13.31 -17.38
N LEU A 76 -2.25 -14.12 -18.10
CA LEU A 76 -2.50 -15.55 -18.28
C LEU A 76 -2.39 -16.31 -16.95
N ILE A 77 -1.33 -16.05 -16.18
CA ILE A 77 -1.12 -16.63 -14.85
C ILE A 77 -2.27 -16.22 -13.92
N GLN A 78 -2.63 -14.94 -13.89
CA GLN A 78 -3.72 -14.45 -13.06
C GLN A 78 -5.06 -15.13 -13.40
N LYS A 79 -5.39 -15.28 -14.69
CA LYS A 79 -6.60 -15.99 -15.14
C LYS A 79 -6.58 -17.47 -14.75
N LYS A 80 -5.43 -18.14 -14.86
CA LYS A 80 -5.27 -19.55 -14.43
C LYS A 80 -5.55 -19.72 -12.93
N HIS A 81 -5.23 -18.72 -12.12
CA HIS A 81 -5.41 -18.74 -10.67
C HIS A 81 -6.72 -18.10 -10.17
N GLN A 82 -7.61 -17.61 -11.05
CA GLN A 82 -8.89 -17.01 -10.65
C GLN A 82 -9.88 -18.03 -10.03
N GLY A 83 -9.69 -19.33 -10.26
CA GLY A 83 -10.53 -20.38 -9.69
C GLY A 83 -11.97 -20.39 -10.23
N VAL A 84 -12.81 -21.23 -9.65
CA VAL A 84 -14.25 -21.30 -9.99
C VAL A 84 -14.98 -20.22 -9.18
N PRO A 85 -15.85 -19.41 -9.82
CA PRO A 85 -16.57 -18.38 -9.10
C PRO A 85 -17.55 -18.98 -8.09
N ILE A 86 -17.69 -18.32 -6.93
CA ILE A 86 -18.60 -18.74 -5.85
C ILE A 86 -20.06 -18.85 -6.31
N THR A 87 -20.42 -18.07 -7.34
CA THR A 87 -21.75 -18.07 -7.96
C THR A 87 -22.11 -19.39 -8.61
N VAL A 88 -21.12 -20.25 -8.94
CA VAL A 88 -21.33 -21.58 -9.52
C VAL A 88 -21.30 -22.67 -8.45
N LEU A 89 -20.54 -22.48 -7.36
CA LEU A 89 -20.32 -23.53 -6.36
C LEU A 89 -21.48 -23.68 -5.35
N PHE A 90 -22.11 -22.58 -4.95
CA PHE A 90 -23.12 -22.58 -3.88
C PHE A 90 -24.60 -22.29 -4.26
N PRO A 91 -25.00 -22.10 -5.55
CA PRO A 91 -26.41 -21.90 -5.85
C PRO A 91 -27.17 -23.24 -5.75
N HIS A 92 -28.26 -23.27 -4.98
CA HIS A 92 -29.07 -24.49 -4.82
C HIS A 92 -30.21 -24.62 -5.83
N HIS A 93 -30.77 -23.52 -6.35
CA HIS A 93 -31.94 -23.54 -7.24
C HIS A 93 -31.94 -22.42 -8.30
N ASN A 94 -30.75 -21.90 -8.67
CA ASN A 94 -30.62 -20.71 -9.54
C ASN A 94 -31.39 -19.48 -9.04
N ILE A 95 -31.64 -19.40 -7.74
CA ILE A 95 -32.34 -18.27 -7.11
C ILE A 95 -31.35 -17.10 -6.97
N PRO A 96 -31.67 -15.91 -7.50
CA PRO A 96 -30.80 -14.76 -7.33
C PRO A 96 -30.83 -14.27 -5.88
N ARG A 97 -29.67 -13.84 -5.38
CA ARG A 97 -29.53 -13.35 -4.00
C ARG A 97 -30.41 -12.14 -3.68
N SER A 98 -30.83 -11.39 -4.71
CA SER A 98 -31.71 -10.23 -4.58
C SER A 98 -33.10 -10.56 -4.03
N TRP A 99 -33.57 -11.81 -4.13
CA TRP A 99 -34.84 -12.22 -3.56
C TRP A 99 -34.85 -12.16 -2.03
N TYR A 100 -33.69 -12.18 -1.39
CA TYR A 100 -33.55 -12.19 0.07
C TYR A 100 -33.10 -10.84 0.64
N TYR A 101 -33.26 -9.74 -0.10
CA TYR A 101 -32.92 -8.41 0.40
C TYR A 101 -33.93 -7.84 1.39
N VAL A 102 -35.17 -8.34 1.37
CA VAL A 102 -36.21 -7.95 2.32
C VAL A 102 -36.30 -9.00 3.42
N THR A 103 -36.20 -8.56 4.67
CA THR A 103 -36.41 -9.42 5.84
C THR A 103 -37.89 -9.53 6.17
N HIS A 104 -38.31 -10.60 6.85
CA HIS A 104 -39.69 -10.72 7.32
C HIS A 104 -40.10 -9.60 8.28
N TYR A 105 -39.16 -9.06 9.04
CA TYR A 105 -39.40 -7.89 9.88
C TYR A 105 -39.78 -6.67 9.04
N ASP A 106 -38.97 -6.35 8.02
CA ASP A 106 -39.21 -5.23 7.11
C ASP A 106 -40.53 -5.37 6.36
N GLU A 107 -40.83 -6.58 5.89
CA GLU A 107 -42.10 -6.93 5.23
C GLU A 107 -43.31 -6.69 6.15
N HIS A 108 -43.25 -7.15 7.40
CA HIS A 108 -44.34 -7.05 8.37
C HIS A 108 -44.56 -5.62 8.85
N ILE A 109 -43.49 -4.92 9.26
CA ILE A 109 -43.57 -3.57 9.81
C ILE A 109 -44.06 -2.58 8.75
N ASN A 110 -43.55 -2.67 7.53
CA ASN A 110 -43.97 -1.79 6.43
C ASN A 110 -45.24 -2.27 5.73
N ARG A 111 -45.87 -3.36 6.21
CA ARG A 111 -47.11 -3.94 5.66
C ARG A 111 -47.05 -4.12 4.14
N ARG A 112 -45.90 -4.57 3.64
CA ARG A 112 -45.69 -4.73 2.20
C ARG A 112 -46.56 -5.87 1.66
N PRO A 113 -47.31 -5.67 0.57
CA PRO A 113 -48.01 -6.78 -0.07
C PRO A 113 -46.99 -7.71 -0.72
N ASN A 114 -47.16 -9.01 -0.52
CA ASN A 114 -46.32 -10.03 -1.15
C ASN A 114 -47.10 -10.73 -2.26
N PRO A 115 -46.84 -10.39 -3.55
CA PRO A 115 -47.58 -10.96 -4.67
C PRO A 115 -47.24 -12.44 -4.92
N CYS A 116 -46.15 -12.93 -4.35
CA CYS A 116 -45.72 -14.32 -4.51
C CYS A 116 -46.46 -15.27 -3.56
N LEU A 117 -47.17 -14.76 -2.55
CA LEU A 117 -47.97 -15.59 -1.65
C LEU A 117 -49.30 -15.97 -2.30
N PRO A 118 -49.69 -17.26 -2.29
CA PRO A 118 -51.03 -17.64 -2.68
C PRO A 118 -52.06 -17.16 -1.64
N PRO A 119 -53.31 -16.91 -2.07
CA PRO A 119 -54.32 -16.26 -1.24
C PRO A 119 -54.77 -17.10 -0.04
N LEU A 120 -54.72 -18.44 -0.14
CA LEU A 120 -55.11 -19.35 0.94
C LEU A 120 -54.09 -20.49 1.07
N ARG A 121 -53.74 -20.81 2.32
CA ARG A 121 -52.95 -22.00 2.66
C ARG A 121 -53.80 -23.27 2.49
N LYS A 122 -53.17 -24.36 2.05
CA LYS A 122 -53.78 -25.68 1.88
C LYS A 122 -53.08 -26.69 2.79
N TRP A 123 -53.83 -27.63 3.35
CA TRP A 123 -53.23 -28.74 4.10
C TRP A 123 -52.49 -29.67 3.13
N ASN A 124 -51.20 -29.88 3.36
CA ASN A 124 -50.40 -30.81 2.57
C ASN A 124 -50.11 -32.06 3.40
N ALA A 125 -50.78 -33.16 3.08
CA ALA A 125 -50.66 -34.42 3.82
C ALA A 125 -49.24 -35.03 3.78
N ARG A 126 -48.45 -34.78 2.72
CA ARG A 126 -47.08 -35.31 2.62
C ARG A 126 -46.10 -34.58 3.55
N ARG A 127 -46.34 -33.28 3.75
CA ARG A 127 -45.54 -32.45 4.66
C ARG A 127 -46.15 -32.35 6.06
N SER A 128 -47.37 -32.87 6.25
CA SER A 128 -48.18 -32.74 7.47
C SER A 128 -48.23 -31.30 7.99
N ALA A 129 -48.38 -30.35 7.07
CA ALA A 129 -48.31 -28.92 7.35
C ALA A 129 -49.26 -28.13 6.44
N TRP A 130 -49.63 -26.93 6.89
CA TRP A 130 -50.32 -25.95 6.06
C TRP A 130 -49.31 -25.26 5.14
N VAL A 131 -49.44 -25.47 3.82
CA VAL A 131 -48.52 -24.96 2.80
C VAL A 131 -49.26 -24.00 1.87
N PRO A 132 -48.60 -22.92 1.43
CA PRO A 132 -47.26 -22.53 1.82
C PRO A 132 -47.20 -21.76 3.12
N GLU A 133 -46.06 -21.88 3.80
CA GLU A 133 -45.73 -20.96 4.87
C GLU A 133 -45.28 -19.62 4.28
N ARG A 134 -45.43 -18.54 5.05
CA ARG A 134 -44.98 -17.22 4.61
C ARG A 134 -43.47 -17.19 4.36
N THR A 135 -42.71 -17.99 5.10
CA THR A 135 -41.26 -18.18 5.01
C THR A 135 -40.81 -18.84 3.71
N ASP A 136 -41.66 -19.65 3.10
CA ASP A 136 -41.35 -20.35 1.85
C ASP A 136 -41.29 -19.39 0.64
N PHE A 137 -41.93 -18.22 0.73
CA PHE A 137 -42.12 -17.27 -0.37
C PHE A 137 -41.53 -15.90 0.00
N PRO A 138 -40.21 -15.69 -0.19
CA PRO A 138 -39.58 -14.42 0.11
C PRO A 138 -40.16 -13.30 -0.75
N LEU A 139 -40.26 -12.10 -0.20
CA LEU A 139 -40.75 -10.94 -0.94
C LEU A 139 -39.70 -10.49 -1.98
N ILE A 140 -40.03 -10.64 -3.26
CA ILE A 140 -39.19 -10.15 -4.36
C ILE A 140 -39.43 -8.64 -4.54
N ALA A 141 -38.75 -7.85 -3.72
CA ALA A 141 -38.81 -6.40 -3.78
C ALA A 141 -37.44 -5.78 -3.45
N PRO A 142 -37.18 -4.54 -3.88
CA PRO A 142 -36.01 -3.81 -3.42
C PRO A 142 -36.10 -3.56 -1.90
N PRO A 143 -34.96 -3.57 -1.20
CA PRO A 143 -34.92 -3.35 0.25
C PRO A 143 -35.40 -1.94 0.62
N THR A 144 -36.05 -1.81 1.77
CA THR A 144 -36.41 -0.50 2.31
C THR A 144 -35.14 0.21 2.77
N ASN A 145 -34.68 1.21 2.01
CA ASN A 145 -33.44 1.92 2.33
C ASN A 145 -33.67 3.21 3.14
N PHE A 146 -34.92 3.62 3.40
CA PHE A 146 -35.29 4.82 4.19
C PHE A 146 -34.45 6.08 3.87
N GLY A 147 -34.00 6.25 2.61
CA GLY A 147 -33.12 7.37 2.20
C GLY A 147 -31.64 7.23 2.60
N LEU A 148 -31.23 6.17 3.32
CA LEU A 148 -29.85 5.94 3.73
C LEU A 148 -28.89 5.84 2.55
N LEU A 149 -29.27 5.16 1.47
CA LEU A 149 -28.48 5.13 0.23
C LEU A 149 -28.18 6.54 -0.28
N GLU A 150 -29.21 7.37 -0.37
CA GLU A 150 -29.15 8.73 -0.91
C GLU A 150 -28.25 9.59 -0.02
N GLU A 151 -28.41 9.48 1.30
CA GLU A 151 -27.57 10.16 2.28
C GLU A 151 -26.09 9.74 2.15
N LYS A 152 -25.82 8.43 2.02
CA LYS A 152 -24.44 7.93 1.86
C LYS A 152 -23.83 8.37 0.54
N LEU A 153 -24.59 8.34 -0.56
CA LEU A 153 -24.13 8.83 -1.85
C LEU A 153 -23.84 10.34 -1.81
N ALA A 154 -24.71 11.13 -1.18
CA ALA A 154 -24.48 12.55 -0.98
C ALA A 154 -23.23 12.81 -0.13
N LYS A 155 -23.01 12.02 0.94
CA LYS A 155 -21.82 12.10 1.77
C LYS A 155 -20.54 11.74 1.00
N LEU A 156 -20.59 10.75 0.11
CA LEU A 156 -19.46 10.37 -0.74
C LEU A 156 -19.14 11.48 -1.74
N LYS A 157 -20.15 12.02 -2.43
CA LYS A 157 -19.97 13.16 -3.35
C LYS A 157 -19.34 14.36 -2.63
N ARG A 158 -19.86 14.73 -1.45
CA ARG A 158 -19.27 15.79 -0.62
C ARG A 158 -17.82 15.51 -0.26
N LYS A 159 -17.43 14.27 -0.02
CA LYS A 159 -16.02 13.92 0.29
C LYS A 159 -15.11 14.02 -0.93
N GLU A 160 -15.62 13.65 -2.10
CA GLU A 160 -14.91 13.74 -3.37
C GLU A 160 -14.69 15.21 -3.78
N GLU A 161 -15.73 16.04 -3.69
CA GLU A 161 -15.66 17.48 -3.95
C GLU A 161 -14.73 18.21 -2.95
N ASN A 162 -14.75 17.78 -1.68
CA ASN A 162 -13.95 18.35 -0.61
C ASN A 162 -12.63 17.60 -0.37
N GLN A 163 -12.10 16.92 -1.39
CA GLN A 163 -10.85 16.17 -1.23
C GLN A 163 -9.69 17.13 -0.97
N PRO A 164 -8.97 17.01 0.17
CA PRO A 164 -7.91 17.93 0.52
C PRO A 164 -6.73 17.79 -0.46
N ALA A 165 -6.06 18.92 -0.73
CA ALA A 165 -4.81 18.88 -1.46
C ALA A 165 -3.75 18.15 -0.63
N ALA A 166 -2.76 17.56 -1.29
CA ALA A 166 -1.75 16.70 -0.63
C ALA A 166 -0.94 17.41 0.48
N TYR A 167 -0.94 18.74 0.50
CA TYR A 167 -0.22 19.57 1.47
C TYR A 167 -1.14 20.33 2.44
N ASP A 168 -2.45 20.06 2.44
CA ASP A 168 -3.37 20.71 3.35
C ASP A 168 -3.19 20.15 4.78
N THR A 169 -2.91 21.05 5.72
CA THR A 169 -2.83 20.69 7.14
C THR A 169 -4.22 20.49 7.74
N ILE A 170 -4.33 19.69 8.81
CA ILE A 170 -5.58 19.53 9.56
C ILE A 170 -6.10 20.88 10.07
N TYR A 171 -5.20 21.79 10.45
CA TYR A 171 -5.55 23.14 10.90
C TYR A 171 -6.21 23.95 9.78
N THR A 172 -5.63 23.95 8.58
CA THR A 172 -6.21 24.65 7.41
C THR A 172 -7.53 24.04 6.94
N LEU A 173 -7.72 22.72 7.08
CA LEU A 173 -8.98 22.04 6.75
C LEU A 173 -10.07 22.25 7.81
N SER A 174 -9.70 22.55 9.04
CA SER A 174 -10.66 22.77 10.15
C SER A 174 -11.06 24.23 10.28
N TYR A 175 -10.09 25.14 10.16
CA TYR A 175 -10.27 26.57 10.47
C TYR A 175 -10.04 27.49 9.26
N GLY A 176 -9.65 26.94 8.11
CA GLY A 176 -9.38 27.75 6.92
C GLY A 176 -10.65 28.14 6.15
N PRO A 177 -10.51 28.99 5.13
CA PRO A 177 -11.63 29.45 4.30
C PRO A 177 -12.31 28.32 3.51
N LYS A 178 -11.63 27.18 3.35
CA LYS A 178 -12.15 25.93 2.76
C LYS A 178 -12.39 24.86 3.83
N SER A 179 -12.88 25.27 5.00
CA SER A 179 -13.09 24.32 6.10
C SER A 179 -14.11 23.24 5.73
N LEU A 180 -13.81 21.99 6.08
CA LEU A 180 -14.66 20.83 5.79
C LEU A 180 -15.78 20.65 6.83
N ILE A 181 -15.73 21.43 7.91
CA ILE A 181 -16.71 21.44 8.98
C ILE A 181 -17.84 22.37 8.55
N PRO A 182 -19.11 21.92 8.51
CA PRO A 182 -20.23 22.82 8.28
C PRO A 182 -20.23 23.91 9.35
N GLN A 183 -19.97 25.15 8.94
CA GLN A 183 -20.14 26.32 9.81
C GLN A 183 -21.64 26.51 9.97
N GLU A 184 -22.19 26.21 11.15
CA GLU A 184 -23.58 26.58 11.41
C GLU A 184 -23.69 28.11 11.39
N PRO A 185 -24.77 28.68 10.80
CA PRO A 185 -24.94 30.12 10.80
C PRO A 185 -24.97 30.59 12.25
N ILE A 186 -24.11 31.56 12.58
CA ILE A 186 -24.07 32.19 13.90
C ILE A 186 -25.48 32.71 14.18
N SER A 187 -26.16 32.07 15.11
CA SER A 187 -27.52 32.41 15.49
C SER A 187 -27.54 33.86 15.99
N SER A 188 -28.17 34.75 15.23
CA SER A 188 -28.26 36.17 15.53
C SER A 188 -29.25 36.45 16.67
N TYR A 189 -28.99 35.93 17.86
CA TYR A 189 -29.74 36.26 19.07
C TYR A 189 -29.06 37.39 19.84
N HIS A 190 -28.91 38.56 19.21
CA HIS A 190 -28.68 39.81 19.94
C HIS A 190 -29.14 40.98 19.06
N GLN A 191 -30.45 41.23 19.05
CA GLN A 191 -30.94 42.58 18.78
C GLN A 191 -31.13 43.27 20.14
N PRO A 192 -30.47 44.42 20.40
CA PRO A 192 -30.73 45.17 21.62
C PRO A 192 -32.17 45.72 21.55
N VAL A 193 -32.97 45.36 22.55
CA VAL A 193 -34.29 45.94 22.78
C VAL A 193 -34.08 47.42 23.09
N GLY A 194 -34.53 48.29 22.19
CA GLY A 194 -34.47 49.74 22.38
C GLY A 194 -35.34 50.15 23.57
N GLU A 195 -34.71 50.82 24.52
CA GLU A 195 -35.38 51.53 25.62
C GLU A 195 -36.27 52.66 25.05
N LYS A 196 -37.51 52.74 25.54
CA LYS A 196 -38.37 53.91 25.49
C LYS A 196 -39.03 54.08 26.85
#